data_AF-A0A6A4JQ43-F1
#
_entry.id   AF-A0A6A4JQ43-F1
#
_cell.length_a   1.000
_cell.length_b   1.000
_cell.length_c   1.000
_cell.angle_alpha   90.00
_cell.angle_beta   90.00
_cell.angle_gamma   90.00
#
_symmetry.space_group_name_H-M   'P 1'
#
loop_
_entity.id
_entity.type
_entity.pdbx_description
1 polymer ?
#
loop_
_entity_poly.entity_id
_entity_poly.type
_entity_poly.pdbx_seq_one_letter_code
_entity_poly.pdbx_strand_id
1 'polypeptide(L)'
;MTNDSGANIKAAVNSFLGEGKRISCMAHIINLIVNGALKDVKEFSKLADQTKVIVTFFKHSVNAMDALRAEQMASGPVAKILSSMSGCGSSQNVPDMIPTSLLKVMRELISLLKPFKQATEDVSGENYVTASLVIPLASLLKQEMEYPSKPTPANQETETEVGQSMAMSLSRIVEEVYPETTVGKSVARSLLKGVQDRLAPLQNQLFLAKATILDPRFKKLHFTDALAVGKAVSALSAEIRTEHRRRGQLSPELQQRTSTQFNKGPPPFGTGTKKLSKLHQ
;
A
#
# COMPACT_ATOMS: atom_id res chain seq x y z
N MET A 1 4.93 4.04 21.42
CA MET A 1 3.49 3.96 21.09
C MET A 1 3.30 4.40 19.64
N THR A 2 2.64 3.57 18.82
CA THR A 2 2.22 3.91 17.46
C THR A 2 0.85 4.58 17.50
N ASN A 3 0.66 5.70 16.80
CA ASN A 3 -0.68 6.31 16.68
C ASN A 3 -0.82 7.09 15.36
N ASP A 4 -2.06 7.35 14.96
CA ASP A 4 -2.37 8.32 13.93
C ASP A 4 -1.95 9.72 14.42
N SER A 5 -1.56 10.60 13.52
CA SER A 5 -0.97 11.89 13.90
C SER A 5 -1.96 12.92 14.41
N GLY A 6 -2.91 12.53 15.26
CA GLY A 6 -3.82 13.41 15.99
C GLY A 6 -3.08 14.32 16.99
N ALA A 7 -3.49 15.58 17.07
CA ALA A 7 -2.85 16.57 17.96
C ALA A 7 -2.95 16.19 19.44
N ASN A 8 -4.11 15.69 19.86
CA ASN A 8 -4.37 15.31 21.27
C ASN A 8 -3.49 14.13 21.70
N ILE A 9 -3.38 13.09 20.87
CA ILE A 9 -2.56 11.92 21.18
C ILE A 9 -1.05 12.24 21.09
N LYS A 10 -0.65 13.20 20.23
CA LYS A 10 0.73 13.73 20.22
C LYS A 10 1.08 14.41 21.54
N ALA A 11 0.22 15.32 21.99
CA ALA A 11 0.43 16.04 23.24
C ALA A 11 0.53 15.06 24.42
N ALA A 12 -0.40 14.11 24.50
CA ALA A 12 -0.38 13.07 25.53
C ALA A 12 0.92 12.25 25.50
N VAL A 13 1.33 11.72 24.33
CA VAL A 13 2.56 10.92 24.24
C VAL A 13 3.80 11.72 24.63
N ASN A 14 3.89 12.99 24.22
CA ASN A 14 5.02 13.84 24.59
C ASN A 14 5.03 14.10 26.11
N SER A 15 3.87 14.31 26.73
CA SER A 15 3.74 14.48 28.18
C SER A 15 4.06 13.21 28.98
N PHE A 16 3.65 12.03 28.50
CA PHE A 16 3.80 10.77 29.25
C PHE A 16 5.09 10.01 28.96
N LEU A 17 5.57 9.96 27.71
CA LEU A 17 6.72 9.15 27.28
C LEU A 17 7.97 9.99 27.00
N GLY A 18 7.82 11.32 26.86
CA GLY A 18 8.86 12.25 26.45
C GLY A 18 8.95 12.43 24.93
N GLU A 19 9.60 13.51 24.51
CA GLU A 19 9.77 13.85 23.09
C GLU A 19 10.55 12.77 22.33
N GLY A 20 10.17 12.53 21.08
CA GLY A 20 10.87 11.60 20.18
C GLY A 20 10.59 10.11 20.41
N LYS A 21 9.78 9.73 21.40
CA LYS A 21 9.39 8.31 21.63
C LYS A 21 8.13 7.87 20.87
N ARG A 22 7.53 8.78 20.12
CA ARG A 22 6.34 8.54 19.30
C ARG A 22 6.73 7.96 17.94
N ILE A 23 6.03 6.92 17.52
CA ILE A 23 6.16 6.36 16.17
C ILE A 23 4.88 6.67 15.42
N SER A 24 4.97 7.36 14.28
CA SER A 24 3.79 7.64 13.46
C SER A 24 3.39 6.38 12.69
N CYS A 25 2.09 6.13 12.56
CA CYS A 25 1.58 5.01 11.77
C CYS A 25 1.98 5.15 10.29
N MET A 26 2.59 4.10 9.72
CA MET A 26 3.06 4.09 8.33
C MET A 26 1.90 4.22 7.34
N ALA A 27 0.81 3.48 7.54
CA ALA A 27 -0.40 3.58 6.71
C ALA A 27 -0.97 5.01 6.70
N HIS A 28 -0.96 5.69 7.85
CA HIS A 28 -1.39 7.08 7.93
C HIS A 28 -0.46 8.01 7.13
N ILE A 29 0.86 7.79 7.17
CA ILE A 29 1.81 8.59 6.38
C ILE A 29 1.61 8.35 4.88
N ILE A 30 1.45 7.09 4.45
CA ILE A 30 1.17 6.74 3.05
C ILE A 30 -0.11 7.44 2.58
N ASN A 31 -1.17 7.38 3.37
CA ASN A 31 -2.43 8.05 3.06
C ASN A 31 -2.27 9.58 2.95
N LEU A 32 -1.45 10.21 3.80
CA LEU A 32 -1.14 11.64 3.68
C LEU A 32 -0.37 11.97 2.40
N ILE A 33 0.55 11.11 1.96
CA ILE A 33 1.29 11.27 0.70
C ILE A 33 0.33 11.21 -0.47
N VAL A 34 -0.50 10.16 -0.54
CA VAL A 34 -1.46 9.94 -1.62
C VAL A 34 -2.48 11.08 -1.68
N ASN A 35 -3.11 11.43 -0.56
CA ASN A 35 -4.08 12.53 -0.54
C ASN A 35 -3.44 13.88 -0.90
N GLY A 36 -2.18 14.11 -0.49
CA GLY A 36 -1.43 15.30 -0.89
C GLY A 36 -1.20 15.37 -2.40
N ALA A 37 -0.86 14.24 -3.03
CA ALA A 37 -0.61 14.16 -4.47
C ALA A 37 -1.90 14.25 -5.32
N LEU A 38 -3.02 13.76 -4.79
CA LEU A 38 -4.31 13.73 -5.51
C LEU A 38 -5.18 14.97 -5.26
N LYS A 39 -4.84 15.82 -4.29
CA LYS A 39 -5.68 16.96 -3.85
C LYS A 39 -6.10 17.89 -5.00
N ASP A 40 -5.20 18.15 -5.94
CA ASP A 40 -5.41 19.12 -7.02
C ASP A 40 -5.79 18.47 -8.37
N VAL A 41 -6.06 17.14 -8.38
CA VAL A 41 -6.41 16.39 -9.60
C VAL A 41 -7.89 16.58 -9.93
N LYS A 42 -8.19 17.51 -10.84
CA LYS A 42 -9.58 17.84 -11.25
C LYS A 42 -10.19 16.79 -12.17
N GLU A 43 -9.38 15.90 -12.74
CA GLU A 43 -9.78 14.84 -13.66
C GLU A 43 -10.77 13.87 -13.04
N PHE A 44 -10.71 13.63 -11.72
CA PHE A 44 -11.69 12.78 -11.02
C PHE A 44 -13.10 13.39 -11.04
N SER A 45 -13.23 14.69 -10.79
CA SER A 45 -14.52 15.39 -10.88
C SER A 45 -15.05 15.34 -12.30
N LYS A 46 -14.20 15.67 -13.29
CA LYS A 46 -14.59 15.65 -14.71
C LYS A 46 -15.13 14.26 -15.13
N LEU A 47 -14.47 13.19 -14.68
CA LEU A 47 -14.92 11.82 -14.97
C LEU A 47 -16.27 11.53 -14.33
N ALA A 48 -16.45 11.88 -13.05
CA ALA A 48 -17.70 11.68 -12.34
C ALA A 48 -18.86 12.47 -12.98
N ASP A 49 -18.60 13.72 -13.36
CA ASP A 49 -19.58 14.60 -14.02
C ASP A 49 -19.99 14.03 -15.38
N GLN A 50 -19.03 13.64 -16.22
CA GLN A 50 -19.33 13.02 -17.52
C GLN A 50 -20.08 11.69 -17.38
N THR A 51 -19.67 10.85 -16.43
CA THR A 51 -20.37 9.60 -16.12
C THR A 51 -21.81 9.88 -15.68
N LYS A 52 -22.01 10.91 -14.85
CA LYS A 52 -23.35 11.32 -14.39
C LYS A 52 -24.21 11.78 -15.56
N VAL A 53 -23.69 12.60 -16.48
CA VAL A 53 -24.44 13.06 -17.66
C VAL A 53 -24.89 11.87 -18.51
N ILE A 54 -24.01 10.90 -18.77
CA ILE A 54 -24.34 9.69 -19.54
C ILE A 54 -25.41 8.87 -18.83
N VAL A 55 -25.24 8.59 -17.53
CA VAL A 55 -26.22 7.81 -16.76
C VAL A 55 -27.57 8.52 -16.69
N THR A 56 -27.58 9.84 -16.52
CA THR A 56 -28.79 10.66 -16.49
C THR A 56 -29.54 10.58 -17.84
N PHE A 57 -28.84 10.69 -18.96
CA PHE A 57 -29.45 10.54 -20.30
C PHE A 57 -30.19 9.20 -20.44
N PHE A 58 -29.51 8.11 -20.11
CA PHE A 58 -30.09 6.77 -20.20
C PHE A 58 -31.26 6.59 -19.23
N LYS A 59 -31.22 7.16 -18.02
CA LYS A 59 -32.32 7.07 -17.06
C LYS A 59 -33.57 7.84 -17.47
N HIS A 60 -33.42 8.98 -18.15
CA HIS A 60 -34.55 9.82 -18.56
C HIS A 60 -35.18 9.41 -19.89
N SER A 61 -34.55 8.52 -20.66
CA SER A 61 -35.06 8.04 -21.95
C SER A 61 -35.31 6.54 -21.91
N VAL A 62 -36.58 6.15 -21.87
CA VAL A 62 -37.01 4.74 -21.90
C VAL A 62 -36.47 4.05 -23.16
N ASN A 63 -36.57 4.70 -24.32
CA ASN A 63 -36.07 4.18 -25.60
C ASN A 63 -34.55 3.95 -25.58
N ALA A 64 -33.78 4.89 -25.01
CA ALA A 64 -32.32 4.73 -24.91
C ALA A 64 -31.93 3.65 -23.89
N MET A 65 -32.67 3.54 -22.78
CA MET A 65 -32.47 2.50 -21.76
C MET A 65 -32.74 1.10 -22.32
N ASP A 66 -33.81 0.93 -23.10
CA ASP A 66 -34.15 -0.36 -23.70
C ASP A 66 -33.16 -0.76 -24.79
N ALA A 67 -32.70 0.20 -25.61
CA ALA A 67 -31.61 -0.04 -26.55
C ALA A 67 -30.29 -0.40 -25.84
N LEU A 68 -29.97 0.25 -24.70
CA LEU A 68 -28.82 -0.07 -23.88
C LEU A 68 -28.89 -1.50 -23.34
N ARG A 69 -30.05 -1.92 -22.83
CA ARG A 69 -30.26 -3.29 -22.33
C ARG A 69 -30.08 -4.33 -23.43
N ALA A 70 -30.64 -4.09 -24.61
CA ALA A 70 -30.51 -5.01 -25.74
C ALA A 70 -29.04 -5.23 -26.15
N GLU A 71 -28.25 -4.15 -26.24
CA GLU A 71 -26.82 -4.26 -26.57
C GLU A 71 -26.00 -4.87 -25.43
N GLN A 72 -26.35 -4.58 -24.16
CA GLN A 72 -25.72 -5.21 -22.99
C GLN A 72 -25.96 -6.72 -22.95
N MET A 73 -27.15 -7.19 -23.32
CA MET A 73 -27.43 -8.63 -23.49
C MET A 73 -26.61 -9.26 -24.62
N ALA A 74 -26.28 -8.48 -25.65
CA ALA A 74 -25.40 -8.88 -26.74
C ALA A 74 -23.90 -8.68 -26.44
N SER A 75 -23.52 -8.26 -25.22
CA SER A 75 -22.14 -7.89 -24.83
C SER A 75 -21.47 -6.82 -25.73
N GLY A 76 -22.27 -5.95 -26.34
CA GLY A 76 -21.77 -4.91 -27.23
C GLY A 76 -21.25 -3.64 -26.52
N PRO A 77 -20.38 -2.84 -27.16
CA PRO A 77 -19.85 -1.61 -26.56
C PRO A 77 -20.91 -0.50 -26.47
N VAL A 78 -21.09 0.09 -25.29
CA VAL A 78 -22.02 1.21 -25.05
C VAL A 78 -21.78 2.42 -25.97
N ALA A 79 -20.53 2.64 -26.39
CA ALA A 79 -20.15 3.71 -27.33
C ALA A 79 -20.90 3.62 -28.67
N LYS A 80 -21.24 2.41 -29.12
CA LYS A 80 -21.94 2.16 -30.39
C LYS A 80 -23.36 2.74 -30.39
N ILE A 81 -24.01 2.80 -29.22
CA ILE A 81 -25.37 3.29 -29.04
C ILE A 81 -25.42 4.81 -29.08
N LEU A 82 -24.45 5.46 -28.43
CA LEU A 82 -24.31 6.92 -28.47
C LEU A 82 -24.06 7.43 -29.89
N SER A 83 -23.28 6.69 -30.69
CA SER A 83 -23.02 7.01 -32.10
C SER A 83 -24.18 6.69 -33.05
N SER A 84 -25.02 5.71 -32.76
CA SER A 84 -26.17 5.36 -33.62
C SER A 84 -27.37 6.26 -33.39
N MET A 85 -27.56 6.76 -32.17
CA MET A 85 -28.67 7.67 -31.82
C MET A 85 -28.45 9.12 -32.24
N SER A 86 -27.21 9.51 -32.58
CA SER A 86 -26.87 10.88 -33.02
C SER A 86 -27.28 11.18 -34.47
N GLY A 87 -27.72 10.17 -35.25
CA GLY A 87 -28.12 10.30 -36.66
C GLY A 87 -29.62 10.50 -36.92
N CYS A 88 -30.49 10.41 -35.91
CA CYS A 88 -31.94 10.56 -36.08
C CYS A 88 -32.37 11.96 -35.58
N GLY A 89 -33.14 12.70 -36.38
CA GLY A 89 -33.40 14.16 -36.30
C GLY A 89 -34.03 14.76 -35.03
N SER A 90 -33.95 14.08 -33.89
CA SER A 90 -34.17 14.62 -32.54
C SER A 90 -32.82 14.94 -31.88
N SER A 91 -32.09 15.90 -32.46
CA SER A 91 -30.68 16.21 -32.19
C SER A 91 -30.39 16.92 -30.86
N GLN A 92 -31.30 16.90 -29.90
CA GLN A 92 -31.11 17.61 -28.65
C GLN A 92 -30.83 16.60 -27.54
N ASN A 93 -29.57 16.58 -27.08
CA ASN A 93 -29.10 16.01 -25.80
C ASN A 93 -28.54 14.57 -25.80
N VAL A 94 -27.95 14.07 -26.90
CA VAL A 94 -27.09 12.87 -26.80
C VAL A 94 -25.74 13.27 -26.19
N PRO A 95 -25.32 12.72 -25.03
CA PRO A 95 -24.04 13.06 -24.43
C PRO A 95 -22.85 12.50 -25.19
N ASP A 96 -21.75 13.24 -25.20
CA ASP A 96 -20.46 12.73 -25.65
C ASP A 96 -19.94 11.62 -24.73
N MET A 97 -19.31 10.61 -25.33
CA MET A 97 -18.63 9.55 -24.59
C MET A 97 -17.42 10.11 -23.82
N ILE A 98 -17.06 9.45 -22.71
CA ILE A 98 -15.89 9.82 -21.91
C ILE A 98 -14.65 9.86 -22.82
N PRO A 99 -13.90 10.98 -22.85
CA PRO A 99 -12.79 11.14 -23.77
C PRO A 99 -11.65 10.18 -23.43
N THR A 100 -11.06 9.58 -24.46
CA THR A 100 -9.93 8.64 -24.31
C THR A 100 -8.76 9.25 -23.54
N SER A 101 -8.53 10.56 -23.67
CA SER A 101 -7.50 11.28 -22.92
C SER A 101 -7.73 11.24 -21.41
N LEU A 102 -8.99 11.35 -20.95
CA LEU A 102 -9.34 11.25 -19.54
C LEU A 102 -9.19 9.81 -19.03
N LEU A 103 -9.62 8.82 -19.82
CA LEU A 103 -9.42 7.41 -19.48
C LEU A 103 -7.94 7.04 -19.40
N LYS A 104 -7.10 7.62 -20.28
CA LYS A 104 -5.64 7.44 -20.25
C LYS A 104 -5.05 7.97 -18.94
N VAL A 105 -5.43 9.18 -18.51
CA VAL A 105 -5.00 9.72 -17.20
C VAL A 105 -5.40 8.78 -16.07
N MET A 106 -6.64 8.28 -16.05
CA MET A 106 -7.11 7.39 -14.98
C MET A 106 -6.32 6.08 -14.91
N ARG A 107 -6.00 5.48 -16.06
CA ARG A 107 -5.15 4.27 -16.10
C ARG A 107 -3.76 4.54 -15.55
N GLU A 108 -3.16 5.67 -15.90
CA GLU A 108 -1.86 6.09 -15.36
C GLU A 108 -1.92 6.29 -13.84
N LEU A 109 -2.96 6.96 -13.32
CA LEU A 109 -3.13 7.17 -11.87
C LEU A 109 -3.33 5.86 -11.10
N ILE A 110 -4.11 4.92 -11.64
CA ILE A 110 -4.28 3.59 -11.03
C ILE A 110 -2.93 2.87 -10.94
N SER A 111 -2.12 2.91 -12.01
CA SER A 111 -0.78 2.33 -12.02
C SER A 111 0.13 2.95 -10.96
N LEU A 112 0.16 4.29 -10.88
CA LEU A 112 0.99 5.04 -9.92
C LEU A 112 0.59 4.78 -8.44
N LEU A 113 -0.70 4.57 -8.16
CA LEU A 113 -1.20 4.35 -6.80
C LEU A 113 -1.08 2.90 -6.34
N LYS A 114 -0.94 1.95 -7.26
CA LYS A 114 -0.80 0.51 -6.98
C LYS A 114 0.29 0.16 -5.96
N PRO A 115 1.54 0.67 -6.06
CA PRO A 115 2.57 0.37 -5.06
C PRO A 115 2.22 0.90 -3.67
N PHE A 116 1.56 2.06 -3.58
CA PHE A 116 1.10 2.61 -2.29
C PHE A 116 -0.03 1.81 -1.67
N LYS A 117 -0.95 1.26 -2.49
CA LYS A 117 -1.98 0.32 -2.03
C LYS A 117 -1.32 -0.93 -1.43
N GLN A 118 -0.41 -1.56 -2.17
CA GLN A 118 0.29 -2.76 -1.71
C GLN A 118 1.06 -2.50 -0.41
N ALA A 119 1.85 -1.41 -0.37
CA ALA A 119 2.58 -1.04 0.84
C ALA A 119 1.66 -0.78 2.04
N THR A 120 0.44 -0.27 1.81
CA THR A 120 -0.55 -0.08 2.88
C THR A 120 -1.10 -1.42 3.39
N GLU A 121 -1.39 -2.36 2.50
CA GLU A 121 -1.83 -3.72 2.85
C GLU A 121 -0.74 -4.46 3.65
N ASP A 122 0.53 -4.32 3.24
CA ASP A 122 1.68 -4.95 3.90
C ASP A 122 1.99 -4.38 5.29
N VAL A 123 1.68 -3.11 5.57
CA VAL A 123 1.86 -2.54 6.92
C VAL A 123 0.62 -2.65 7.81
N SER A 124 -0.53 -2.97 7.22
CA SER A 124 -1.80 -3.13 7.94
C SER A 124 -2.02 -4.56 8.42
N GLY A 125 -1.08 -5.48 8.17
CA GLY A 125 -1.15 -6.84 8.70
C GLY A 125 -0.99 -6.89 10.23
N GLU A 126 -1.90 -7.57 10.91
CA GLU A 126 -1.86 -7.72 12.37
C GLU A 126 -1.15 -9.02 12.83
N ASN A 127 -0.91 -9.95 11.90
CA ASN A 127 -0.38 -11.30 12.18
C ASN A 127 1.15 -11.41 12.10
N TYR A 128 1.88 -10.31 11.85
CA TYR A 128 3.34 -10.31 11.76
C TYR A 128 3.93 -8.98 12.21
N VAL A 129 5.24 -8.97 12.49
CA VAL A 129 5.94 -7.76 12.92
C VAL A 129 6.03 -6.78 11.75
N THR A 130 5.26 -5.70 11.82
CA THR A 130 5.21 -4.65 10.78
C THR A 130 6.28 -3.58 10.97
N ALA A 131 6.81 -3.42 12.19
CA ALA A 131 7.83 -2.40 12.49
C ALA A 131 9.13 -2.60 11.69
N SER A 132 9.53 -3.85 11.44
CA SER A 132 10.74 -4.16 10.65
C SER A 132 10.56 -3.91 9.15
N LEU A 133 9.31 -3.84 8.67
CA LEU A 133 8.95 -3.61 7.26
C LEU A 133 8.99 -2.14 6.86
N VAL A 134 8.92 -1.21 7.82
CA VAL A 134 8.78 0.22 7.55
C VAL A 134 9.93 0.77 6.71
N ILE A 135 11.17 0.43 7.05
CA ILE A 135 12.37 0.89 6.33
C ILE A 135 12.49 0.21 4.94
N PRO A 136 12.35 -1.12 4.82
CA PRO A 136 12.24 -1.79 3.52
C PRO A 136 11.21 -1.15 2.60
N LEU A 137 9.98 -0.97 3.06
CA LEU A 137 8.90 -0.40 2.24
C LEU A 137 9.16 1.06 1.86
N ALA A 138 9.74 1.87 2.74
CA ALA A 138 10.15 3.23 2.40
C ALA A 138 11.20 3.25 1.28
N SER A 139 12.20 2.37 1.37
CA SER A 139 13.24 2.23 0.35
C SER A 139 12.68 1.74 -0.98
N LEU A 140 11.79 0.75 -0.94
CA LEU A 140 11.17 0.16 -2.13
C LEU A 140 10.25 1.17 -2.83
N LEU A 141 9.38 1.87 -2.08
CA LEU A 141 8.54 2.94 -2.65
C LEU A 141 9.36 4.06 -3.27
N LYS A 142 10.50 4.42 -2.67
CA LYS A 142 11.41 5.40 -3.27
C LYS A 142 11.97 4.89 -4.59
N GLN A 143 12.47 3.66 -4.64
CA GLN A 143 13.02 3.06 -5.87
C GLN A 143 11.98 2.97 -6.99
N GLU A 144 10.75 2.53 -6.67
CA GLU A 144 9.63 2.44 -7.62
C GLU A 144 9.28 3.81 -8.23
N MET A 145 9.36 4.89 -7.44
CA MET A 145 9.01 6.24 -7.88
C MET A 145 10.18 7.00 -8.52
N GLU A 146 11.42 6.64 -8.17
CA GLU A 146 12.62 7.32 -8.64
C GLU A 146 13.11 6.76 -9.98
N TYR A 147 12.78 5.52 -10.33
CA TYR A 147 13.14 4.91 -11.61
C TYR A 147 12.66 5.75 -12.81
N PRO A 148 13.57 6.36 -13.61
CA PRO A 148 13.22 7.01 -14.86
C PRO A 148 13.80 6.24 -16.05
N SER A 149 13.03 6.19 -17.13
CA SER A 149 13.40 5.81 -18.50
C SER A 149 13.52 4.31 -18.81
N LYS A 150 12.98 3.95 -19.99
CA LYS A 150 13.10 2.65 -20.66
C LYS A 150 14.48 2.02 -20.44
N PRO A 151 14.57 0.67 -20.32
CA PRO A 151 15.84 0.00 -20.59
C PRO A 151 16.24 0.36 -22.02
N THR A 152 17.29 1.17 -22.15
CA THR A 152 18.06 1.18 -23.39
C THR A 152 18.76 -0.18 -23.44
N PRO A 153 18.62 -0.97 -24.52
CA PRO A 153 19.20 -2.30 -24.56
C PRO A 153 20.72 -2.18 -24.74
N ALA A 154 21.47 -2.16 -23.62
CA ALA A 154 22.89 -2.47 -23.62
C ALA A 154 23.37 -2.80 -22.20
N ASN A 155 23.89 -4.02 -22.10
CA ASN A 155 24.88 -4.51 -21.14
C ASN A 155 24.33 -5.17 -19.86
N GLN A 156 24.22 -6.50 -20.00
CA GLN A 156 24.23 -7.46 -18.90
C GLN A 156 25.51 -7.28 -18.10
N GLU A 157 25.38 -7.11 -16.78
CA GLU A 157 26.38 -7.61 -15.84
C GLU A 157 25.70 -8.03 -14.55
N THR A 158 26.22 -9.13 -14.05
CA THR A 158 25.66 -10.09 -13.10
C THR A 158 25.82 -9.65 -11.65
N GLU A 159 24.76 -9.72 -10.83
CA GLU A 159 24.92 -9.79 -9.37
C GLU A 159 23.98 -10.83 -8.73
N THR A 160 24.61 -11.98 -8.48
CA THR A 160 24.46 -12.95 -7.38
C THR A 160 23.12 -13.10 -6.63
N GLU A 161 22.61 -14.31 -6.75
CA GLU A 161 21.52 -14.94 -6.02
C GLU A 161 21.89 -15.20 -4.55
N VAL A 162 21.44 -14.38 -3.60
CA VAL A 162 20.94 -14.76 -2.24
C VAL A 162 20.40 -13.48 -1.60
N GLY A 163 19.10 -13.25 -1.73
CA GLY A 163 18.40 -12.03 -1.26
C GLY A 163 17.03 -11.81 -1.91
N GLN A 164 16.67 -12.65 -2.87
CA GLN A 164 15.43 -12.56 -3.63
C GLN A 164 14.34 -13.42 -2.99
N SER A 165 13.63 -12.87 -2.01
CA SER A 165 12.34 -13.43 -1.60
C SER A 165 11.29 -12.35 -1.31
N MET A 166 11.71 -11.13 -0.94
CA MET A 166 10.81 -9.96 -0.88
C MET A 166 11.04 -8.92 -1.98
N ALA A 167 12.26 -8.82 -2.54
CA ALA A 167 12.49 -8.04 -3.76
C ALA A 167 11.67 -8.59 -4.95
N MET A 168 11.37 -9.90 -4.94
CA MET A 168 10.49 -10.55 -5.93
C MET A 168 8.99 -10.37 -5.67
N SER A 169 8.58 -9.87 -4.50
CA SER A 169 7.15 -9.65 -4.22
C SER A 169 6.65 -8.31 -4.77
N LEU A 170 7.53 -7.35 -5.02
CA LEU A 170 7.16 -6.07 -5.64
C LEU A 170 7.47 -6.01 -7.15
N SER A 171 8.45 -6.77 -7.64
CA SER A 171 8.81 -6.78 -9.07
C SER A 171 7.83 -7.52 -10.00
N ARG A 172 6.66 -7.97 -9.50
CA ARG A 172 5.67 -8.70 -10.31
C ARG A 172 4.39 -7.91 -10.60
N ILE A 173 4.33 -6.63 -10.25
CA ILE A 173 3.07 -5.86 -10.33
C ILE A 173 3.27 -4.51 -11.03
N VAL A 174 3.85 -4.48 -12.23
CA VAL A 174 3.71 -3.31 -13.11
C VAL A 174 3.57 -3.81 -14.55
N GLU A 175 2.34 -3.74 -15.08
CA GLU A 175 2.19 -3.45 -16.50
C GLU A 175 2.92 -2.12 -16.72
N GLU A 176 3.94 -2.12 -17.58
CA GLU A 176 4.86 -1.01 -17.87
C GLU A 176 4.14 0.26 -18.38
N VAL A 177 3.35 0.92 -17.54
CA VAL A 177 2.65 2.15 -17.87
C VAL A 177 3.39 3.30 -17.23
N TYR A 178 4.33 3.87 -17.99
CA TYR A 178 4.97 5.13 -17.65
C TYR A 178 3.96 6.27 -17.80
N PRO A 179 3.93 7.25 -16.88
CA PRO A 179 3.03 8.39 -17.01
C PRO A 179 3.44 9.24 -18.21
N GLU A 180 2.65 9.22 -19.27
CA GLU A 180 2.87 10.05 -20.46
C GLU A 180 2.16 11.39 -20.32
N THR A 181 1.02 11.40 -19.62
CA THR A 181 0.22 12.61 -19.43
C THR A 181 0.91 13.61 -18.52
N THR A 182 0.63 14.90 -18.73
CA THR A 182 1.14 15.99 -17.88
C THR A 182 0.67 15.83 -16.43
N VAL A 183 -0.57 15.39 -16.23
CA VAL A 183 -1.17 15.10 -14.92
C VAL A 183 -0.46 13.93 -14.25
N GLY A 184 -0.29 12.79 -14.96
CA GLY A 184 0.41 11.61 -14.45
C GLY A 184 1.84 11.94 -14.00
N LYS A 185 2.59 12.72 -14.79
CA LYS A 185 3.94 13.18 -14.43
C LYS A 185 3.95 14.10 -13.21
N SER A 186 2.94 14.95 -13.06
CA SER A 186 2.81 15.84 -11.90
C SER A 186 2.51 15.07 -10.61
N VAL A 187 1.60 14.10 -10.68
CA VAL A 187 1.26 13.22 -9.56
C VAL A 187 2.45 12.36 -9.16
N ALA A 188 3.15 11.75 -10.13
CA ALA A 188 4.35 10.96 -9.87
C ALA A 188 5.43 11.78 -9.13
N ARG A 189 5.71 13.01 -9.57
CA ARG A 189 6.64 13.91 -8.88
C ARG A 189 6.19 14.26 -7.46
N SER A 190 4.89 14.48 -7.27
CA SER A 190 4.32 14.79 -5.95
C SER A 190 4.38 13.60 -4.99
N LEU A 191 4.14 12.38 -5.49
CA LEU A 191 4.27 11.14 -4.75
C LEU A 191 5.73 10.89 -4.35
N LEU A 192 6.68 11.02 -5.29
CA LEU A 192 8.12 10.87 -5.00
C LEU A 192 8.57 11.86 -3.93
N LYS A 193 8.20 13.14 -4.07
CA LYS A 193 8.49 14.16 -3.05
C LYS A 193 7.90 13.79 -1.69
N GLY A 194 6.64 13.33 -1.65
CA GLY A 194 6.00 12.89 -0.41
C GLY A 194 6.70 11.71 0.26
N VAL A 195 7.18 10.75 -0.53
CA VAL A 195 8.00 9.62 -0.05
C VAL A 195 9.32 10.12 0.54
N GLN A 196 10.03 11.00 -0.16
CA GLN A 196 11.30 11.56 0.31
C GLN A 196 11.11 12.39 1.59
N ASP A 197 10.11 13.27 1.64
CA ASP A 197 9.90 14.18 2.76
C ASP A 197 9.38 13.46 4.02
N ARG A 198 8.58 12.39 3.86
CA ARG A 198 7.86 11.78 4.99
C ARG A 198 8.32 10.37 5.35
N LEU A 199 8.77 9.57 4.39
CA LEU A 199 9.21 8.19 4.64
C LEU A 199 10.72 8.09 4.88
N ALA A 200 11.54 8.86 4.15
CA ALA A 200 13.00 8.81 4.33
C ALA A 200 13.45 9.13 5.77
N PRO A 201 12.85 10.09 6.51
CA PRO A 201 13.22 10.36 7.89
C PRO A 201 12.93 9.22 8.87
N LEU A 202 12.09 8.24 8.50
CA LEU A 202 11.72 7.14 9.40
C LEU A 202 12.90 6.23 9.74
N GLN A 203 13.91 6.14 8.88
CA GLN A 203 15.13 5.36 9.17
C GLN A 203 15.96 5.95 10.31
N ASN A 204 15.79 7.24 10.63
CA ASN A 204 16.45 7.91 11.76
C ASN A 204 15.81 7.58 13.11
N GLN A 205 14.61 6.97 13.10
CA GLN A 205 13.95 6.53 14.33
C GLN A 205 14.62 5.26 14.82
N LEU A 206 15.26 5.37 15.99
CA LEU A 206 16.08 4.30 16.55
C LEU A 206 15.31 2.99 16.71
N PHE A 207 14.04 3.06 17.12
CA PHE A 207 13.18 1.88 17.26
C PHE A 207 12.97 1.14 15.94
N LEU A 208 12.61 1.86 14.87
CA LEU A 208 12.36 1.27 13.55
C LEU A 208 13.65 0.70 12.97
N ALA A 209 14.75 1.45 13.06
CA ALA A 209 16.06 1.01 12.60
C ALA A 209 16.52 -0.27 13.31
N LYS A 210 16.35 -0.34 14.63
CA LYS A 210 16.65 -1.55 15.41
C LYS A 210 15.78 -2.72 15.02
N ALA A 211 14.46 -2.51 14.89
CA ALA A 211 13.52 -3.56 14.48
C ALA A 211 13.88 -4.14 13.11
N THR A 212 14.24 -3.29 12.14
CA THR A 212 14.68 -3.74 10.81
C THR A 212 16.02 -4.48 10.86
N ILE A 213 17.00 -4.00 11.64
CA ILE A 213 18.32 -4.66 11.76
C ILE A 213 18.22 -6.04 12.42
N LEU A 214 17.36 -6.17 13.43
CA LEU A 214 17.13 -7.43 14.13
C LEU A 214 16.35 -8.45 13.31
N ASP A 215 15.66 -8.02 12.26
CA ASP A 215 14.96 -8.91 11.33
C ASP A 215 15.98 -9.56 10.37
N PRO A 216 16.16 -10.89 10.42
CA PRO A 216 17.14 -11.57 9.58
C PRO A 216 16.92 -11.40 8.08
N ARG A 217 15.69 -11.08 7.66
CA ARG A 217 15.30 -10.87 6.25
C ARG A 217 15.90 -9.59 5.67
N PHE A 218 16.06 -8.55 6.48
CA PHE A 218 16.45 -7.21 6.01
C PHE A 218 17.84 -6.80 6.48
N LYS A 219 18.16 -7.03 7.76
CA LYS A 219 19.43 -6.60 8.37
C LYS A 219 19.73 -5.13 8.04
N LYS A 220 20.80 -4.88 7.25
CA LYS A 220 21.24 -3.53 6.85
C LYS A 220 20.88 -3.16 5.41
N LEU A 221 20.18 -4.03 4.67
CA LEU A 221 20.05 -3.96 3.21
C LEU A 221 19.28 -2.73 2.70
N HIS A 222 18.17 -2.39 3.35
CA HIS A 222 17.23 -1.38 2.85
C HIS A 222 17.41 0.01 3.45
N PHE A 223 18.54 0.26 4.10
CA PHE A 223 18.84 1.59 4.62
C PHE A 223 19.46 2.44 3.52
N THR A 224 18.89 3.62 3.32
CA THR A 224 19.41 4.59 2.36
C THR A 224 20.46 5.50 3.00
N ASP A 225 20.41 5.68 4.32
CA ASP A 225 21.38 6.46 5.10
C ASP A 225 22.30 5.57 5.94
N ALA A 226 23.58 5.57 5.61
CA ALA A 226 24.61 4.83 6.33
C ALA A 226 24.81 5.34 7.77
N LEU A 227 24.58 6.63 8.04
CA LEU A 227 24.69 7.21 9.38
C LEU A 227 23.58 6.69 10.30
N ALA A 228 22.36 6.56 9.78
CA ALA A 228 21.23 5.99 10.50
C ALA A 228 21.52 4.53 10.93
N VAL A 229 22.07 3.72 10.02
CA VAL A 229 22.52 2.35 10.33
C VAL A 229 23.60 2.35 11.40
N GLY A 230 24.63 3.17 11.25
CA GLY A 230 25.74 3.27 12.19
C GLY A 230 25.25 3.61 13.60
N LYS A 231 24.37 4.61 13.72
CA LYS A 231 23.75 5.01 14.98
C LYS A 231 22.93 3.88 15.60
N ALA A 232 22.13 3.17 14.80
CA ALA A 232 21.31 2.07 15.28
C ALA A 232 22.13 0.86 15.74
N VAL A 233 23.17 0.48 15.00
CA VAL A 233 24.11 -0.59 15.37
C VAL A 233 24.86 -0.25 16.66
N SER A 234 25.37 0.98 16.79
CA SER A 234 26.06 1.42 18.01
C SER A 234 25.13 1.40 19.22
N ALA A 235 23.88 1.83 19.06
CA ALA A 235 22.90 1.77 20.14
C ALA A 235 22.52 0.33 20.53
N LEU A 236 22.34 -0.57 19.56
CA LEU A 236 22.11 -2.01 19.83
C LEU A 236 23.29 -2.62 20.57
N SER A 237 24.51 -2.32 20.13
CA SER A 237 25.73 -2.81 20.77
C SER A 237 25.84 -2.32 22.21
N ALA A 238 25.47 -1.07 22.48
CA ALA A 238 25.44 -0.53 23.84
C ALA A 238 24.40 -1.23 24.74
N GLU A 239 23.21 -1.52 24.21
CA GLU A 239 22.17 -2.28 24.92
C GLU A 239 22.62 -3.70 25.22
N ILE A 240 23.19 -4.41 24.24
CA ILE A 240 23.71 -5.77 24.41
C ILE A 240 24.79 -5.80 25.51
N ARG A 241 25.75 -4.87 25.48
CA ARG A 241 26.79 -4.77 26.52
C ARG A 241 26.21 -4.49 27.90
N THR A 242 25.17 -3.67 27.96
CA THR A 242 24.51 -3.32 29.23
C THR A 242 23.77 -4.52 29.81
N GLU A 243 23.04 -5.27 28.97
CA GLU A 243 22.36 -6.49 29.40
C GLU A 243 23.35 -7.59 29.80
N HIS A 244 24.46 -7.75 29.06
CA HIS A 244 25.52 -8.69 29.41
C HIS A 244 26.14 -8.37 30.78
N ARG A 245 26.39 -7.07 31.08
CA ARG A 245 26.82 -6.66 32.41
C ARG A 245 25.77 -6.94 33.48
N ARG A 246 24.49 -6.66 33.19
CA ARG A 246 23.37 -6.91 34.11
C ARG A 246 23.24 -8.39 34.49
N ARG A 247 23.55 -9.30 33.56
CA ARG A 247 23.56 -10.75 33.75
C ARG A 247 24.85 -11.28 34.41
N GLY A 248 25.74 -10.41 34.88
CA GLY A 248 27.02 -10.84 35.46
C GLY A 248 27.96 -11.48 34.44
N GLN A 249 27.92 -11.02 33.17
CA GLN A 249 28.71 -11.55 32.05
C GLN A 249 28.35 -12.99 31.66
N LEU A 250 27.13 -13.40 31.96
CA LEU A 250 26.59 -14.70 31.55
C LEU A 250 25.82 -14.56 30.23
N SER A 251 25.99 -15.56 29.36
CA SER A 251 25.18 -15.71 28.15
C SER A 251 23.70 -15.90 28.51
N PRO A 252 22.76 -15.45 27.65
CA PRO A 252 21.36 -15.75 27.84
C PRO A 252 21.10 -17.26 27.86
N GLU A 253 20.30 -17.74 28.81
CA GLU A 253 19.78 -19.10 28.75
C GLU A 253 18.91 -19.26 27.49
N LEU A 254 19.21 -20.28 26.68
CA LEU A 254 18.33 -20.68 25.60
C LEU A 254 17.05 -21.22 26.21
N GLN A 255 15.97 -20.44 26.16
CA GLN A 255 14.64 -21.00 26.36
C GLN A 255 14.44 -22.11 25.32
N GLN A 256 14.32 -23.36 25.78
CA GLN A 256 13.86 -24.44 24.93
C GLN A 256 12.53 -23.98 24.34
N ARG A 257 12.46 -23.84 23.01
CA ARG A 257 11.20 -23.58 22.33
C ARG A 257 10.26 -24.72 22.68
N THR A 258 9.33 -24.52 23.61
CA THR A 258 8.17 -25.37 23.70
C THR A 258 7.46 -25.24 22.37
N SER A 259 7.43 -26.34 21.62
CA SER A 259 6.68 -26.49 20.39
C SER A 259 5.21 -26.23 20.71
N THR A 260 4.76 -24.98 20.62
CA THR A 260 3.33 -24.69 20.59
C THR A 260 2.83 -25.36 19.31
N GLN A 261 2.18 -26.50 19.48
CA GLN A 261 1.50 -27.19 18.39
C GLN A 261 0.59 -26.17 17.71
N PHE A 262 0.83 -25.89 16.43
CA PHE A 262 -0.20 -25.35 15.55
C PHE A 262 -1.33 -26.38 15.55
N ASN A 263 -2.32 -26.14 16.40
CA ASN A 263 -3.44 -27.04 16.53
C ASN A 263 -4.16 -27.09 15.18
N LYS A 264 -4.37 -28.31 14.71
CA LYS A 264 -5.06 -28.68 13.49
C LYS A 264 -6.44 -28.01 13.44
N GLY A 265 -6.95 -27.85 12.22
CA GLY A 265 -8.19 -27.14 11.88
C GLY A 265 -9.44 -27.55 12.67
N PRO A 266 -10.59 -26.89 12.40
CA PRO A 266 -11.79 -27.04 13.21
C PRO A 266 -12.21 -28.51 13.31
N PRO A 267 -12.65 -28.99 14.49
CA PRO A 267 -13.02 -30.38 14.68
C PRO A 267 -14.25 -30.71 13.81
N PRO A 268 -14.34 -31.93 13.26
CA PRO A 268 -15.48 -32.34 12.46
C PRO A 268 -16.74 -32.41 13.34
N PHE A 269 -17.88 -32.05 12.76
CA PHE A 269 -19.21 -32.18 13.35
C PHE A 269 -19.45 -33.61 13.82
N GLY A 270 -19.38 -33.82 15.14
CA GLY A 270 -19.75 -35.07 15.80
C GLY A 270 -21.26 -35.11 16.04
N THR A 271 -21.96 -35.86 15.20
CA THR A 271 -23.31 -36.37 15.47
C THR A 271 -23.26 -37.29 16.70
N GLY A 272 -23.81 -36.86 17.82
CA GLY A 272 -23.79 -37.58 19.08
C GLY A 272 -25.12 -37.45 19.83
N THR A 273 -25.84 -38.56 19.86
CA THR A 273 -27.16 -38.79 20.44
C THR A 273 -27.28 -38.40 21.92
N LYS A 274 -28.33 -37.64 22.27
CA LYS A 274 -28.71 -37.38 23.67
C LYS A 274 -29.21 -38.68 24.31
N LYS A 275 -28.41 -39.26 25.20
CA LYS A 275 -28.84 -40.31 26.12
C LYS A 275 -29.60 -39.65 27.28
N LEU A 276 -30.90 -39.90 27.34
CA LEU A 276 -31.75 -39.60 28.49
C LEU A 276 -31.35 -40.48 29.67
N SER A 277 -31.05 -39.87 30.81
CA SER A 277 -31.15 -40.52 32.12
C SER A 277 -31.83 -39.57 33.11
N LYS A 278 -33.12 -39.88 33.36
CA LYS A 278 -33.81 -39.82 34.64
C LYS A 278 -32.85 -40.22 35.80
N LEU A 279 -32.93 -39.78 37.05
CA LEU A 279 -34.09 -39.72 37.95
C LEU A 279 -33.60 -39.26 39.37
N HIS A 280 -34.45 -38.53 40.11
CA HIS A 280 -34.53 -38.32 41.59
C HIS A 280 -33.30 -37.71 42.32
N GLN A 281 -33.45 -36.76 43.25
CA GLN A 281 -34.57 -36.41 44.14
C GLN A 281 -34.52 -34.90 44.44
#